data_AF-A0AAU4BPQ4-F1
#
_entry.id   AF-A0AAU4BPQ4-F1
#
_cell.length_a   1.000
_cell.length_b   1.000
_cell.length_c   1.000
_cell.angle_alpha   90.00
_cell.angle_beta   90.00
_cell.angle_gamma   90.00
#
_symmetry.space_group_name_H-M   'P 1'
#
loop_
_entity.id
_entity.type
_entity.pdbx_description
1 polymer ?
#
loop_
_entity_poly.entity_id
_entity_poly.type
_entity_poly.pdbx_seq_one_letter_code
_entity_poly.pdbx_strand_id
1 'polypeptide(L)' 'MIKFFCDFAFAGGTAIASGDAPPGDPLDDTGIAYTLVVDGTSVFFDYVVLADIQEFRITRMVWLD' A
#
# COMPACT_ATOMS: atom_id res chain seq x y z
N MET A 1 -13.97 3.07 2.43
CA MET A 1 -12.82 3.45 1.58
C MET A 1 -11.99 4.61 2.11
N ILE A 2 -12.52 5.82 2.38
CA ILE A 2 -11.68 6.94 2.89
C ILE A 2 -10.94 6.57 4.17
N LYS A 3 -11.65 6.08 5.19
CA LYS A 3 -11.02 5.65 6.45
C LYS A 3 -9.96 4.57 6.24
N PHE A 4 -10.21 3.62 5.35
CA PHE A 4 -9.22 2.60 4.98
C PHE A 4 -7.92 3.24 4.45
N PHE A 5 -8.01 4.19 3.51
CA PHE A 5 -6.81 4.84 2.98
C PHE A 5 -6.08 5.71 4.02
N CYS A 6 -6.81 6.31 4.97
CA CYS A 6 -6.19 7.00 6.10
C CYS A 6 -5.42 6.02 7.01
N ASP A 7 -6.05 4.90 7.36
CA ASP A 7 -5.45 3.87 8.20
C ASP A 7 -4.25 3.21 7.48
N PHE A 8 -4.35 2.99 6.17
CA PHE A 8 -3.27 2.52 5.30
C PHE A 8 -2.09 3.49 5.27
N ALA A 9 -2.33 4.79 5.05
CA ALA A 9 -1.28 5.81 5.03
C ALA A 9 -0.56 5.90 6.39
N PHE A 10 -1.30 5.79 7.50
CA PHE A 10 -0.72 5.77 8.84
C PHE A 10 0.15 4.53 9.07
N ALA A 11 -0.34 3.34 8.71
CA ALA A 11 0.40 2.09 8.86
C ALA A 11 1.65 2.06 7.98
N GLY A 12 1.52 2.45 6.71
CA GLY A 12 2.64 2.54 5.78
C GLY A 12 3.70 3.53 6.24
N GLY A 13 3.30 4.75 6.64
CA GLY A 13 4.24 5.75 7.15
C GLY A 13 5.01 5.26 8.39
N THR A 14 4.32 4.56 9.29
CA THR A 14 4.94 3.96 10.48
C THR A 14 5.97 2.90 10.12
N ALA A 15 5.62 1.98 9.21
CA ALA A 15 6.51 0.92 8.75
C ALA A 15 7.78 1.46 8.08
N ILE A 16 7.63 2.44 7.18
CA ILE A 16 8.79 3.10 6.55
C ILE A 16 9.70 3.74 7.60
N ALA A 17 9.11 4.41 8.60
CA ALA A 17 9.87 5.06 9.66
C ALA A 17 10.64 4.06 10.56
N SER A 18 10.16 2.83 10.69
CA SER A 18 10.84 1.75 11.44
C SER A 18 11.76 0.88 10.58
N GLY A 19 11.78 1.07 9.26
CA GLY A 19 12.53 0.23 8.32
C GLY A 19 11.85 -1.12 8.03
N ASP A 20 10.57 -1.26 8.39
CA ASP A 20 9.76 -2.42 8.12
C ASP A 20 9.10 -2.33 6.73
N ALA A 21 8.56 -3.47 6.26
CA ALA A 21 7.81 -3.52 5.02
C ALA A 21 6.44 -2.80 5.17
N PRO A 22 6.01 -2.03 4.15
CA PRO A 22 4.70 -1.41 4.13
C PRO A 22 3.57 -2.46 3.93
N PRO A 23 2.29 -2.11 4.17
CA PRO A 23 1.18 -3.06 4.10
C PRO A 23 0.96 -3.70 2.73
N GLY A 24 0.93 -5.04 2.69
CA GLY A 24 0.66 -5.80 1.47
C GLY A 24 1.85 -6.66 1.07
N ASP A 25 1.76 -7.22 -0.13
CA ASP A 25 2.75 -8.15 -0.65
C ASP A 25 3.65 -7.42 -1.66
N PRO A 26 4.98 -7.59 -1.59
CA PRO A 26 5.89 -7.03 -2.58
C PRO A 26 5.64 -7.67 -3.95
N LEU A 27 5.63 -6.84 -5.00
CA LEU A 27 5.51 -7.29 -6.39
C LEU A 27 6.86 -7.71 -6.99
N ASP A 28 7.96 -7.25 -6.40
CA ASP A 28 9.33 -7.57 -6.77
C ASP A 28 10.29 -7.42 -5.56
N ASP A 29 11.56 -7.74 -5.77
CA ASP A 29 12.60 -7.67 -4.73
C ASP A 29 13.17 -6.25 -4.50
N THR A 30 12.61 -5.22 -5.15
CA THR A 30 13.12 -3.84 -5.02
C THR A 30 12.63 -3.13 -3.75
N GLY A 31 11.55 -3.65 -3.14
CA GLY A 31 10.90 -3.02 -1.99
C GLY A 31 10.16 -1.72 -2.33
N ILE A 32 9.91 -1.44 -3.61
CA ILE A 32 9.21 -0.23 -4.08
C ILE A 32 7.75 -0.52 -4.42
N ALA A 33 7.46 -1.64 -5.07
CA ALA A 33 6.14 -1.96 -5.61
C ALA A 33 5.44 -3.04 -4.79
N TYR A 34 4.17 -2.81 -4.46
CA TYR A 34 3.37 -3.69 -3.60
C TYR A 34 1.95 -3.83 -4.15
N THR A 35 1.30 -4.92 -3.76
CA THR A 35 -0.13 -5.14 -3.96
C THR A 35 -0.81 -5.37 -2.62
N LEU A 36 -2.03 -4.86 -2.46
CA LEU A 36 -2.81 -5.04 -1.24
C LEU A 36 -4.24 -5.42 -1.58
N VAL A 37 -4.68 -6.54 -1.01
CA VAL A 37 -6.08 -6.93 -0.97
C VAL A 37 -6.75 -6.23 0.22
N VAL A 38 -7.87 -5.58 -0.03
CA VAL A 38 -8.63 -4.89 1.01
C VAL A 38 -9.59 -5.87 1.66
N ASP A 39 -9.23 -6.35 2.85
CA ASP A 39 -10.01 -7.33 3.62
C ASP A 39 -11.50 -6.95 3.74
N GLY A 40 -12.36 -7.95 3.54
CA GLY A 40 -13.81 -7.77 3.58
C GLY A 40 -14.40 -7.05 2.36
N THR A 41 -13.62 -6.84 1.31
CA THR A 41 -14.06 -6.25 0.05
C THR A 41 -13.56 -7.05 -1.15
N SER A 42 -14.09 -6.76 -2.34
CA SER A 42 -13.61 -7.31 -3.61
C SER A 42 -12.56 -6.43 -4.30
N VAL A 43 -11.91 -5.56 -3.54
CA VAL A 43 -10.93 -4.59 -4.04
C VAL A 43 -9.52 -5.06 -3.75
N PHE A 44 -8.66 -4.94 -4.75
CA PHE A 44 -7.22 -4.93 -4.55
C PHE A 44 -6.58 -3.80 -5.36
N PHE A 45 -5.41 -3.35 -4.93
CA PHE A 45 -4.70 -2.30 -5.63
C PHE A 45 -3.20 -2.49 -5.55
N ASP A 46 -2.53 -2.08 -6.62
CA ASP A 46 -1.08 -1.98 -6.69
C ASP A 46 -0.67 -0.56 -6.36
N TYR A 47 0.43 -0.40 -5.64
CA TYR A 47 0.97 0.89 -5.29
C TYR A 47 2.50 0.88 -5.25
N VAL A 48 3.09 2.06 -5.38
CA VAL A 48 4.54 2.27 -5.20
C VAL A 48 4.80 3.15 -3.99
N VAL A 49 5.91 2.89 -3.31
CA VAL A 49 6.38 3.65 -2.16
C VAL A 49 7.51 4.58 -2.58
N LEU A 50 7.31 5.87 -2.35
CA LEU A 50 8.34 6.91 -2.50
C LEU A 50 8.79 7.32 -1.11
N ALA A 51 9.64 6.49 -0.49
CA ALA A 51 10.02 6.61 0.92
C ALA A 51 10.64 7.97 1.27
N ASP A 52 11.45 8.54 0.36
CA ASP A 52 12.14 9.83 0.56
C ASP A 52 11.17 10.99 0.84
N ILE A 53 9.94 10.91 0.33
CA ILE A 53 8.91 11.95 0.48
C ILE A 53 7.65 11.44 1.21
N GLN A 54 7.70 10.23 1.75
CA GLN A 54 6.58 9.56 2.43
C GLN A 54 5.28 9.54 1.60
N GLU A 55 5.40 9.27 0.30
CA GLU A 55 4.25 9.19 -0.60
C GLU A 55 3.95 7.74 -1.02
N PHE A 56 2.67 7.39 -0.97
CA PHE A 56 2.13 6.13 -1.50
C PHE A 56 1.30 6.44 -2.73
N ARG A 57 1.76 5.99 -3.90
CA ARG A 57 1.06 6.23 -5.16
C ARG A 57 0.39 4.95 -5.63
N ILE A 58 -0.94 4.93 -5.59
CA ILE A 58 -1.74 3.84 -6.17
C ILE A 58 -1.61 3.89 -7.69
N THR A 59 -1.07 2.82 -8.28
CA THR A 59 -0.82 2.71 -9.72
C THR A 59 -1.92 1.95 -10.45
N ARG A 60 -2.61 1.05 -9.73
CA ARG A 60 -3.73 0.26 -10.25
C ARG A 60 -4.72 -0.01 -9.13
N MET A 61 -6.01 0.08 -9.40
CA MET A 61 -7.07 -0.38 -8.49
C MET A 61 -8.07 -1.21 -9.27
N VAL A 62 -8.43 -2.37 -8.76
CA VAL A 62 -9.36 -3.31 -9.40
C VAL A 62 -10.49 -3.62 -8.43
N TRP A 63 -11.72 -3.57 -8.95
CA TRP A 63 -12.92 -4.05 -8.29
C TRP A 63 -13.34 -5.35 -8.98
N LEU A 64 -13.47 -6.43 -8.20
CA LEU A 64 -14.02 -7.69 -8.67
C LEU A 64 -15.53 -7.66 -8.38
N ASP A 65 -16.32 -7.32 -9.39
CA ASP A 65 -17.79 -7.33 -9.32
C ASP A 65 -18.37 -8.73 -9.64
#